data_AF-A0A496YAQ3-F1
#
_entry.id   AF-A0A496YAQ3-F1
#
_cell.length_a   1.000
_cell.length_b   1.000
_cell.length_c   1.000
_cell.angle_alpha   90.00
_cell.angle_beta   90.00
_cell.angle_gamma   90.00
#
_symmetry.space_group_name_H-M   'P 1'
#
loop_
_entity.id
_entity.type
_entity.pdbx_description
1 polymer ?
#
loop_
_entity_poly.entity_id
_entity_poly.type
_entity_poly.pdbx_seq_one_letter_code
_entity_poly.pdbx_strand_id
1 'polypeptide(L)' 'MTLCRFKKGSRGGPPLEKILDGYQDFSGPFYRLQELILFKSDLTPAGSIYTKLARFSLAGTR' A
#
# COMPACT_ATOMS: atom_id res chain seq x y z
N MET A 1 -3.48 -1.18 -1.96
CA MET A 1 -3.15 -0.35 -0.77
C MET A 1 -2.85 -1.29 0.39
N THR A 2 -1.69 -1.18 1.02
CA THR A 2 -1.38 -1.97 2.23
C THR A 2 -1.61 -1.08 3.45
N LEU A 3 -2.48 -1.50 4.39
CA LEU A 3 -2.78 -0.73 5.61
C LEU A 3 -1.82 -1.05 6.75
N CYS A 4 -1.45 -2.32 6.91
CA CYS A 4 -0.50 -2.77 7.91
C CYS A 4 0.21 -4.04 7.43
N ARG A 5 1.27 -4.41 8.15
CA ARG A 5 2.01 -5.67 7.94
C ARG A 5 2.32 -6.26 9.31
N PHE A 6 2.26 -7.58 9.43
CA PHE A 6 2.81 -8.25 10.60
C PHE A 6 4.32 -8.06 10.65
N LYS A 7 4.84 -7.76 11.83
CA LYS A 7 6.28 -7.83 12.08
C LYS A 7 6.71 -9.30 12.07
N LYS A 8 7.99 -9.55 11.81
CA LYS A 8 8.55 -10.91 11.81
C LYS A 8 8.24 -11.60 13.15
N GLY A 9 7.70 -12.81 13.09
CA GLY A 9 7.30 -13.59 14.27
C GLY A 9 5.92 -13.24 14.84
N SER A 10 5.32 -12.12 14.41
CA SER A 10 3.91 -11.82 14.72
C SER A 10 3.00 -12.59 13.77
N ARG A 11 1.86 -13.04 14.30
CA ARG A 11 0.78 -13.66 13.53
C ARG A 11 -0.51 -12.94 13.85
N GLY A 12 -1.49 -13.10 12.97
CA GLY A 12 -2.87 -12.75 13.29
C GLY A 12 -3.42 -13.62 14.43
N GLY A 13 -4.68 -13.39 14.75
CA GLY A 13 -5.41 -14.22 15.69
C GLY A 13 -6.85 -13.75 15.83
N PRO A 14 -7.64 -14.44 16.67
CA PRO A 14 -9.08 -14.21 16.79
C PRO A 14 -9.50 -12.74 17.01
N PRO A 15 -8.75 -11.92 17.80
CA PRO A 15 -9.11 -10.51 17.96
C PRO A 15 -9.01 -9.70 16.66
N LEU A 16 -8.02 -9.98 15.82
CA LEU A 16 -7.87 -9.31 14.53
C LEU A 16 -8.91 -9.80 13.53
N GLU A 17 -9.16 -11.10 13.50
CA GLU A 17 -10.20 -11.70 12.65
C GLU A 17 -11.57 -11.07 12.92
N LYS A 18 -11.95 -10.94 14.20
CA LYS A 18 -13.19 -10.28 14.62
C LYS A 18 -13.27 -8.82 14.16
N ILE A 19 -12.15 -8.09 14.14
CA ILE A 19 -12.13 -6.71 13.62
C ILE A 19 -12.35 -6.73 12.11
N LEU A 20 -11.64 -7.60 11.39
CA LEU A 20 -11.75 -7.71 9.92
C LEU A 20 -13.14 -8.13 9.46
N ASP A 21 -13.84 -8.98 10.24
CA ASP A 21 -15.23 -9.37 9.97
C ASP A 21 -16.18 -8.16 9.93
N GLY A 22 -15.89 -7.10 10.69
CA GLY A 22 -16.67 -5.86 10.67
C GLY A 22 -16.49 -5.01 9.41
N TYR A 23 -15.55 -5.35 8.53
CA TYR A 23 -15.21 -4.57 7.33
C TYR A 23 -15.26 -5.40 6.04
N GLN A 24 -15.97 -6.53 6.02
CA GLN A 24 -16.04 -7.39 4.82
C GLN A 24 -16.67 -6.67 3.61
N ASP A 25 -17.62 -5.77 3.84
CA ASP A 25 -18.27 -4.98 2.80
C ASP A 25 -17.57 -3.64 2.53
N PHE A 26 -16.33 -3.47 3.00
CA PHE A 26 -15.57 -2.25 2.76
C PHE A 26 -15.25 -2.10 1.27
N SER A 27 -15.90 -1.14 0.62
CA SER A 27 -15.54 -0.66 -0.71
C SER A 27 -14.72 0.63 -0.61
N GLY A 28 -13.52 0.62 -1.17
CA GLY A 28 -12.74 1.85 -1.36
C GLY A 28 -13.27 2.69 -2.53
N PRO A 29 -12.86 3.96 -2.64
CA PRO A 29 -13.17 4.79 -3.80
C PRO A 29 -12.52 4.24 -5.07
N PHE A 30 -13.13 4.53 -6.23
CA PHE A 30 -12.55 4.23 -7.53
C PHE A 30 -11.46 5.22 -7.88
N TYR A 31 -10.38 4.72 -8.49
CA TYR A 31 -9.26 5.55 -8.94
C TYR A 31 -8.98 5.30 -10.43
N ARG A 32 -8.70 6.39 -11.15
CA ARG A 32 -8.15 6.31 -12.51
C ARG A 32 -6.62 6.19 -12.41
N LEU A 33 -6.06 5.15 -13.02
CA LEU A 33 -4.61 5.04 -13.19
C LEU A 33 -4.13 6.09 -14.19
N GLN A 34 -3.23 6.96 -13.74
CA GLN A 34 -2.70 8.07 -14.53
C GLN A 34 -1.22 7.92 -14.85
N GLU A 35 -0.46 7.30 -13.95
CA GLU A 35 0.98 7.23 -14.05
C GLU A 35 1.54 6.00 -13.34
N LEU A 36 2.67 5.52 -13.84
CA LEU A 36 3.57 4.61 -13.15
C LEU A 36 4.74 5.42 -12.61
N ILE A 37 5.06 5.27 -11.32
CA ILE A 37 6.17 5.97 -10.68
C ILE A 37 7.18 4.94 -10.19
N LEU A 38 8.46 5.12 -10.57
CA LEU A 38 9.57 4.39 -9.99
C LEU A 38 9.97 5.06 -8.67
N PHE A 39 9.95 4.31 -7.58
CA PHE A 39 10.41 4.76 -6.28
C PHE A 39 11.68 4.03 -5.84
N LYS A 40 12.59 4.74 -5.18
CA LYS A 40 13.66 4.17 -4.35
C LYS A 40 13.18 4.12 -2.91
N SER A 41 13.45 3.02 -2.22
CA SER A 41 13.21 2.89 -0.77
C SER A 41 14.56 2.89 -0.05
N ASP A 42 14.77 3.86 0.81
CA ASP A 42 15.94 3.94 1.70
C ASP A 42 15.48 3.71 3.14
N LEU A 43 16.05 2.72 3.83
CA LEU A 43 15.76 2.47 5.24
C LEU A 43 16.70 3.28 6.12
N THR A 44 16.13 4.16 6.94
CA THR A 44 16.87 4.98 7.92
C THR A 44 16.47 4.60 9.34
N PRO A 45 17.23 5.04 10.37
CA PRO A 45 16.81 4.87 11.77
C PRO A 45 15.44 5.48 12.09
N ALA A 46 15.02 6.52 11.36
CA ALA A 46 13.70 7.14 11.50
C ALA A 46 12.59 6.42 10.73
N GLY A 47 12.92 5.41 9.91
CA GLY A 47 11.98 4.65 9.08
C GLY A 47 12.33 4.66 7.59
N SER A 48 11.44 4.11 6.77
CA SER A 48 11.58 4.05 5.32
C SER A 48 11.26 5.39 4.67
N ILE A 49 12.19 5.90 3.85
CA ILE A 49 12.00 7.06 2.99
C ILE A 49 11.79 6.57 1.56
N TYR A 50 10.72 7.02 0.91
CA TYR A 50 10.41 6.67 -0.48
C TYR A 50 10.62 7.89 -1.38
N THR A 51 11.65 7.81 -2.23
CA THR A 51 12.01 8.89 -3.16
C THR A 51 11.53 8.56 -4.56
N LYS A 52 10.79 9.47 -5.20
CA LYS A 52 10.39 9.34 -6.60
C LYS A 52 11.62 9.50 -7.51
N LEU A 53 11.87 8.53 -8.37
CA LEU A 53 12.98 8.53 -9.32
C LEU A 53 12.53 8.87 -10.74
N ALA A 54 11.41 8.31 -11.18
CA ALA A 54 10.88 8.52 -12.53
C ALA A 54 9.37 8.39 -12.56
N ARG A 55 8.74 8.97 -13.58
CA ARG A 55 7.29 9.01 -13.78
C ARG A 55 6.98 8.75 -15.25
N PHE A 56 6.07 7.81 -15.50
CA PHE A 56 5.63 7.41 -16.82
C PHE A 56 4.12 7.63 -16.92
N SER A 57 3.69 8.48 -17.83
CA SER A 57 2.26 8.70 -18.08
C SER A 57 1.63 7.43 -18.64
N LEU A 58 0.44 7.10 -18.13
CA LEU A 58 -0.41 6.02 -18.65
C LEU A 58 -1.54 6.55 -19.55
N ALA A 59 -1.48 7.82 -19.94
CA ALA A 59 -2.32 8.31 -21.03
C ALA A 59 -1.97 7.50 -22.28
N GLY A 60 -2.85 6.58 -22.69
CA GLY A 60 -2.62 5.75 -23.86
C GLY A 60 -2.32 6.63 -25.07
N THR A 61 -1.29 6.25 -25.83
CA THR A 61 -1.11 6.76 -27.19
C THR A 61 -2.32 6.32 -28.01
N ARG A 62 -3.13 7.29 -28.44
CA ARG A 62 -4.10 7.09 -29.51
C ARG A 62 -3.40 6.78 -30.82
#